data_AF-R1D9X1-F1
#
_entry.id   AF-R1D9X1-F1
#
_cell.length_a   1.000
_cell.length_b   1.000
_cell.length_c   1.000
_cell.angle_alpha   90.00
_cell.angle_beta   90.00
_cell.angle_gamma   90.00
#
_symmetry.space_group_name_H-M   'P 1'
#
loop_
_entity.id
_entity.type
_entity.pdbx_description
1 polymer ?
#
loop_
_entity_poly.entity_id
_entity_poly.type
_entity_poly.pdbx_seq_one_letter_code
_entity_poly.pdbx_strand_id
1 'polypeptide(L)'
;ALLSVSDKTGLVELAKFLHEKGVELLSTGGTAKTIREAGMPVKDVSEYTGFPEMLDGRVKTLHPKVHGGLLGAAMAEHGIGNIDLVIVNLYAFEATVAKGSNFETCIENIDIGAGLPWRGGPSMLRSSAKNHKAVTVCVDPSRYGEIIADM
;
A
#
# COMPACT_ATOMS: atom_id res chain seq x y z
N ALA A 1 3.35 0.61 9.28
CA ALA A 1 2.75 1.35 8.13
C ALA A 1 2.78 0.50 6.87
N LEU A 2 1.70 0.49 6.09
CA LEU A 2 1.59 -0.22 4.81
C LEU A 2 1.67 0.78 3.63
N LEU A 3 2.72 0.67 2.81
CA LEU A 3 2.99 1.59 1.71
C LEU A 3 2.85 0.89 0.37
N SER A 4 2.02 1.44 -0.52
CA SER A 4 1.75 0.89 -1.84
C SER A 4 1.39 2.01 -2.82
N VAL A 5 2.41 2.68 -3.35
CA VAL A 5 2.23 3.87 -4.20
C VAL A 5 2.74 3.70 -5.63
N SER A 6 1.98 4.25 -6.56
CA SER A 6 2.29 4.38 -7.97
C SER A 6 3.20 5.58 -8.21
N ASP A 7 2.77 6.75 -7.75
CA ASP A 7 3.59 7.96 -7.65
C ASP A 7 4.48 7.89 -6.42
N LYS A 8 5.79 8.00 -6.64
CA LYS A 8 6.84 7.84 -5.63
C LYS A 8 7.37 9.18 -5.10
N THR A 9 6.76 10.29 -5.52
CA THR A 9 7.07 11.62 -5.00
C THR A 9 7.01 11.61 -3.47
N GLY A 10 8.07 12.09 -2.81
CA GLY A 10 8.18 12.14 -1.35
C GLY A 10 8.25 10.80 -0.61
N LEU A 11 8.18 9.65 -1.31
CA LEU A 11 8.10 8.32 -0.69
C LEU A 11 9.31 8.02 0.21
N VAL A 12 10.52 8.31 -0.26
CA VAL A 12 11.76 8.00 0.45
C VAL A 12 11.88 8.84 1.72
N GLU A 13 11.53 10.13 1.64
CA GLU A 13 11.53 11.04 2.79
C GLU A 13 10.54 10.59 3.86
N LEU A 14 9.29 10.28 3.46
CA LEU A 14 8.28 9.76 4.37
C LEU A 14 8.72 8.42 4.99
N ALA A 15 9.20 7.48 4.18
CA ALA A 15 9.63 6.17 4.67
C ALA A 15 10.78 6.30 5.67
N LYS A 16 11.71 7.23 5.43
CA LYS A 16 12.85 7.47 6.31
C LYS A 16 12.39 8.02 7.65
N PHE A 17 11.52 9.03 7.64
CA PHE A 17 10.93 9.58 8.86
C PHE A 17 10.20 8.50 9.67
N LEU A 18 9.34 7.71 9.01
CA LEU A 18 8.60 6.62 9.66
C LEU A 18 9.56 5.61 10.29
N HIS A 19 10.62 5.21 9.58
CA HIS A 19 11.63 4.30 10.10
C HIS A 19 12.38 4.88 11.31
N GLU A 20 12.78 6.16 11.27
CA GLU A 20 13.45 6.86 12.37
C GLU A 20 12.56 6.96 13.62
N LYS A 21 11.23 7.01 13.45
CA LYS A 21 10.23 6.94 14.53
C LYS A 21 9.95 5.52 15.01
N GLY A 22 10.65 4.51 14.49
CA GLY A 22 10.48 3.11 14.89
C GLY A 22 9.27 2.41 14.27
N VAL A 23 8.65 2.99 13.23
CA VAL A 23 7.52 2.38 12.54
C VAL A 23 8.00 1.24 11.63
N GLU A 24 7.43 0.05 11.80
CA GLU A 24 7.67 -1.07 10.88
C GLU A 24 7.09 -0.74 9.49
N LEU A 25 7.93 -0.83 8.46
CA LEU A 25 7.53 -0.60 7.07
C LEU A 25 7.12 -1.92 6.43
N LEU A 26 5.88 -1.98 5.95
CA LEU A 26 5.33 -3.07 5.15
C LEU A 26 5.08 -2.56 3.73
N SER A 27 5.57 -3.25 2.72
CA SER A 27 5.35 -2.86 1.33
C SER A 27 5.46 -4.03 0.37
N THR A 28 5.31 -3.77 -0.92
CA THR A 28 5.43 -4.77 -1.97
C THR A 28 5.88 -4.15 -3.30
N GLY A 29 6.44 -4.98 -4.18
CA GLY A 29 6.78 -4.62 -5.56
C GLY A 29 7.69 -3.40 -5.63
N GLY A 30 7.38 -2.50 -6.56
CA GLY A 30 8.20 -1.32 -6.82
C GLY A 30 8.37 -0.37 -5.62
N THR A 31 7.40 -0.29 -4.71
CA THR A 31 7.52 0.58 -3.52
C THR A 31 8.50 -0.02 -2.53
N ALA A 32 8.41 -1.32 -2.25
CA ALA A 32 9.37 -2.01 -1.40
C ALA A 32 10.79 -1.89 -1.97
N LYS A 33 10.95 -2.06 -3.29
CA LYS A 33 12.22 -1.87 -3.98
C LYS A 33 12.80 -0.46 -3.75
N THR A 34 12.02 0.59 -4.01
CA THR A 34 12.46 1.98 -3.81
C THR A 34 12.87 2.26 -2.35
N ILE A 35 12.13 1.73 -1.37
CA ILE A 35 12.46 1.90 0.04
C ILE A 35 13.78 1.18 0.39
N ARG A 36 13.99 -0.05 -0.10
CA ARG A 36 15.25 -0.81 0.12
C ARG A 36 16.45 -0.13 -0.51
N GLU A 37 16.30 0.37 -1.74
CA GLU A 37 17.37 1.08 -2.45
C GLU A 37 17.80 2.37 -1.73
N ALA A 38 16.89 2.97 -0.96
CA ALA A 38 17.19 4.10 -0.09
C ALA A 38 17.74 3.69 1.30
N GLY A 39 18.04 2.41 1.53
CA GLY A 39 18.74 1.91 2.71
C GLY A 39 17.85 1.61 3.93
N MET A 40 16.53 1.60 3.77
CA MET A 40 15.60 1.34 4.88
C MET A 40 15.14 -0.12 4.90
N PRO A 41 14.99 -0.73 6.09
CA PRO A 41 14.37 -2.04 6.21
C PRO A 41 12.88 -1.93 5.86
N VAL A 42 12.42 -2.85 5.03
CA VAL A 42 11.00 -2.97 4.66
C VAL A 42 10.64 -4.43 4.46
N LYS A 43 9.59 -4.84 5.13
CA LYS A 43 9.04 -6.19 5.07
C LYS A 43 8.17 -6.35 3.83
N ASP A 44 8.28 -7.46 3.13
CA ASP A 44 7.39 -7.76 2.02
C ASP A 44 6.02 -8.21 2.52
N VAL A 45 4.95 -7.80 1.83
CA VAL A 45 3.59 -8.29 2.11
C VAL A 45 3.49 -9.81 1.97
N SER A 46 4.21 -10.43 1.04
CA SER A 46 4.24 -11.90 0.91
C SER A 46 4.87 -12.57 2.14
N GLU A 47 5.93 -12.00 2.70
CA GLU A 47 6.56 -12.47 3.95
C GLU A 47 5.59 -12.32 5.13
N TYR A 48 4.93 -11.17 5.25
CA TYR A 48 3.95 -10.91 6.31
C TYR A 48 2.74 -11.84 6.23
N THR A 49 2.20 -12.03 5.03
CA THR A 49 1.04 -12.89 4.81
C THR A 49 1.40 -14.37 4.94
N GLY A 50 2.62 -14.76 4.55
CA GLY A 50 3.02 -16.15 4.35
C GLY A 50 2.45 -16.75 3.07
N PHE A 51 1.89 -15.93 2.19
CA PHE A 51 1.28 -16.35 0.94
C PHE A 51 2.20 -15.96 -0.24
N PRO A 52 2.55 -16.92 -1.12
CA PRO A 52 3.42 -16.63 -2.25
C PRO A 52 2.73 -15.70 -3.25
N GLU A 53 3.54 -15.04 -4.07
CA GLU A 53 3.00 -14.25 -5.18
C GLU A 53 2.36 -15.17 -6.23
N MET A 54 1.12 -14.88 -6.63
CA MET A 54 0.37 -15.64 -7.63
C MET A 54 -0.40 -14.70 -8.55
N LEU A 55 -0.77 -15.21 -9.74
CA LEU A 55 -1.54 -14.49 -10.77
C LEU A 55 -0.86 -13.18 -11.17
N ASP A 56 0.46 -13.21 -11.36
CA ASP A 56 1.29 -12.03 -11.54
C ASP A 56 0.97 -10.94 -10.51
N GLY A 57 0.90 -11.41 -9.25
CA GLY A 57 0.67 -10.61 -8.05
C GLY A 57 -0.56 -9.75 -8.16
N ARG A 58 -1.63 -10.33 -8.73
CA ARG A 58 -3.02 -9.82 -8.76
C ARG A 58 -3.81 -9.99 -7.47
N VAL A 59 -3.30 -10.77 -6.52
CA VAL A 59 -4.00 -11.07 -5.26
C VAL A 59 -3.16 -10.88 -3.99
N LYS A 60 -1.99 -10.23 -4.08
CA LYS A 60 -1.03 -10.17 -2.95
C LYS A 60 -1.48 -9.41 -1.71
N THR A 61 -2.31 -8.37 -1.84
CA THR A 61 -2.82 -7.63 -0.66
C THR A 61 -4.24 -8.04 -0.26
N LEU A 62 -4.90 -8.85 -1.09
CA LEU A 62 -6.25 -9.39 -0.85
C LEU A 62 -6.17 -10.59 0.12
N HIS A 63 -5.65 -10.34 1.31
CA HIS A 63 -5.38 -11.35 2.32
C HIS A 63 -6.00 -10.96 3.68
N PRO A 64 -6.57 -11.90 4.44
CA PRO A 64 -7.14 -11.63 5.76
C PRO A 64 -6.17 -10.95 6.74
N LYS A 65 -4.88 -11.30 6.72
CA LYS A 65 -3.87 -10.59 7.54
C LYS A 65 -3.78 -9.09 7.20
N VAL A 66 -3.88 -8.72 5.92
CA VAL A 66 -3.82 -7.31 5.50
C VAL A 66 -5.14 -6.61 5.86
N HIS A 67 -6.26 -7.09 5.33
CA HIS A 67 -7.56 -6.43 5.54
C HIS A 67 -8.07 -6.55 6.98
N GLY A 68 -7.72 -7.63 7.69
CA GLY A 68 -7.97 -7.79 9.12
C GLY A 68 -7.21 -6.76 9.94
N GLY A 69 -5.91 -6.58 9.67
CA GLY A 69 -5.11 -5.52 10.31
C GLY A 69 -5.63 -4.11 10.03
N LEU A 70 -6.31 -3.89 8.90
CA LEU A 70 -6.94 -2.62 8.53
C LEU A 70 -8.35 -2.43 9.12
N LEU A 71 -9.15 -3.49 9.26
CA LEU A 71 -10.58 -3.40 9.63
C LEU A 71 -10.85 -3.69 11.11
N GLY A 72 -9.93 -4.36 11.81
CA GLY A 72 -9.82 -4.27 13.27
C GLY A 72 -10.99 -4.78 14.11
N ALA A 73 -11.51 -5.99 13.88
CA ALA A 73 -12.34 -6.69 14.88
C ALA A 73 -11.87 -8.14 15.06
N ALA A 74 -11.60 -8.55 16.31
CA ALA A 74 -11.21 -9.91 16.72
C ALA A 74 -9.90 -10.48 16.10
N MET A 75 -9.00 -9.63 15.65
CA MET A 75 -7.81 -10.05 14.88
C MET A 75 -6.63 -10.53 15.74
N ALA A 76 -6.52 -10.06 16.99
CA ALA A 76 -5.48 -10.48 17.91
C ALA A 76 -5.54 -12.00 18.21
N GLU A 77 -6.74 -12.57 18.29
CA GLU A 77 -6.98 -14.00 18.49
C GLU A 77 -6.46 -14.87 17.32
N HIS A 78 -6.29 -14.26 16.15
CA HIS A 78 -5.77 -14.90 14.95
C HIS A 78 -4.30 -14.52 14.65
N GLY A 79 -3.61 -13.86 15.58
CA GLY A 79 -2.22 -13.42 15.40
C GLY A 79 -2.05 -12.35 14.31
N ILE A 80 -3.10 -11.58 14.03
CA ILE A 80 -3.08 -10.52 13.02
C ILE A 80 -2.83 -9.19 13.74
N GLY A 81 -1.67 -8.58 13.47
CA GLY A 81 -1.31 -7.26 13.98
C GLY A 81 -2.09 -6.13 13.29
N ASN A 82 -2.23 -5.00 13.99
CA ASN A 82 -2.88 -3.81 13.46
C ASN A 82 -2.00 -3.12 12.39
N ILE A 83 -2.65 -2.41 11.48
CA ILE A 83 -2.00 -1.53 10.51
C ILE A 83 -2.58 -0.13 10.69
N ASP A 84 -1.83 0.75 11.34
CA ASP A 84 -2.34 2.07 11.77
C ASP A 84 -2.19 3.16 10.71
N LEU A 85 -1.31 2.95 9.71
CA LEU A 85 -1.04 3.90 8.64
C LEU A 85 -0.99 3.19 7.29
N VAL A 86 -1.73 3.72 6.31
CA VAL A 86 -1.73 3.29 4.91
C VAL A 86 -1.40 4.46 4.00
N ILE A 87 -0.38 4.26 3.16
CA ILE A 87 0.01 5.21 2.10
C ILE A 87 -0.26 4.54 0.75
N VAL A 88 -1.26 5.00 0.01
CA VAL A 88 -1.72 4.34 -1.22
C VAL A 88 -2.20 5.34 -2.25
N ASN A 89 -1.63 5.31 -3.46
CA ASN A 89 -2.15 6.08 -4.59
C ASN A 89 -2.30 5.19 -5.83
N LEU A 90 -3.39 5.42 -6.55
CA LEU A 90 -3.88 4.55 -7.62
C LEU A 90 -3.18 4.87 -8.95
N TYR A 91 -3.30 3.96 -9.91
CA TYR A 91 -2.96 4.29 -11.29
C TYR A 91 -3.89 5.34 -11.86
N ALA A 92 -3.30 6.19 -12.69
CA ALA A 92 -4.03 7.18 -13.47
C ALA A 92 -4.73 6.49 -14.65
N PHE A 93 -5.71 5.63 -14.37
CA PHE A 93 -6.51 4.91 -15.37
C PHE A 93 -7.11 5.89 -16.38
N GLU A 94 -7.63 7.02 -15.90
CA GLU A 94 -8.13 8.11 -16.75
C GLU A 94 -7.05 8.60 -17.73
N ALA A 95 -5.83 8.82 -17.27
CA ALA A 95 -4.71 9.23 -18.13
C ALA A 95 -4.32 8.12 -19.12
N THR A 96 -4.40 6.85 -18.74
CA THR A 96 -4.16 5.71 -19.65
C THR A 96 -5.17 5.70 -20.79
N VAL A 97 -6.45 5.90 -20.50
CA VAL A 97 -7.53 6.02 -21.49
C VAL A 97 -7.34 7.26 -22.36
N ALA A 98 -7.06 8.42 -21.75
CA ALA A 98 -6.88 9.69 -22.45
C ALA A 98 -5.70 9.69 -23.44
N LYS A 99 -4.68 8.85 -23.20
CA LYS A 99 -3.55 8.62 -24.13
C LYS A 99 -3.92 7.81 -25.39
N GLY A 100 -5.16 7.33 -25.50
CA GLY A 100 -5.60 6.48 -26.62
C GLY A 100 -5.05 5.06 -26.56
N SER A 101 -4.79 4.55 -25.35
CA SER A 101 -4.29 3.19 -25.16
C SER A 101 -5.35 2.15 -25.62
N ASN A 102 -4.89 0.98 -26.08
CA ASN A 102 -5.82 -0.09 -26.47
C ASN A 102 -6.60 -0.65 -25.26
N PHE A 103 -7.66 -1.42 -25.56
CA PHE A 103 -8.57 -1.96 -24.55
C PHE A 103 -7.83 -2.83 -23.53
N GLU A 104 -6.95 -3.71 -23.98
CA GLU A 104 -6.16 -4.62 -23.14
C GLU A 104 -5.29 -3.83 -22.16
N THR A 105 -4.62 -2.78 -22.64
CA THR A 105 -3.80 -1.90 -21.78
C THR A 105 -4.66 -1.18 -20.75
N CYS A 106 -5.86 -0.73 -21.12
CA CYS A 106 -6.78 -0.10 -20.18
C CYS A 106 -7.20 -1.11 -19.11
N ILE A 107 -7.63 -2.32 -19.48
CA ILE A 107 -8.02 -3.38 -18.55
C ILE A 107 -6.90 -3.70 -17.55
N GLU A 108 -5.65 -3.78 -18.00
CA GLU A 108 -4.50 -4.02 -17.13
C GLU A 108 -4.21 -2.85 -16.16
N ASN A 109 -4.69 -1.64 -16.46
CA ASN A 109 -4.54 -0.49 -15.58
C ASN A 109 -5.69 -0.32 -14.57
N ILE A 110 -6.67 -1.23 -14.54
CA ILE A 110 -7.71 -1.25 -13.52
C ILE A 110 -7.12 -1.78 -12.21
N ASP A 111 -6.97 -0.89 -11.23
CA ASP A 111 -6.51 -1.27 -9.90
C ASP A 111 -7.65 -1.95 -9.12
N ILE A 112 -7.38 -3.12 -8.53
CA ILE A 112 -8.35 -3.89 -7.74
C ILE A 112 -7.91 -4.00 -6.27
N GLY A 113 -6.63 -4.24 -6.03
CA GLY A 113 -6.22 -4.97 -4.82
C GLY A 113 -4.93 -5.73 -4.99
N ALA A 114 -4.53 -6.00 -6.24
CA ALA A 114 -3.22 -6.43 -6.65
C ALA A 114 -3.24 -6.59 -8.19
N GLY A 115 -2.10 -6.43 -8.89
CA GLY A 115 -1.94 -6.70 -10.33
C GLY A 115 -0.93 -5.80 -11.04
N LEU A 116 -0.08 -6.37 -11.90
CA LEU A 116 1.04 -5.77 -12.66
C LEU A 116 0.76 -4.38 -13.29
N PRO A 117 1.69 -3.40 -13.23
CA PRO A 117 2.87 -3.38 -12.37
C PRO A 117 2.57 -2.99 -10.91
N TRP A 118 1.61 -3.71 -10.34
CA TRP A 118 1.49 -4.20 -8.97
C TRP A 118 1.03 -3.22 -7.90
N ARG A 119 -0.26 -3.13 -7.58
CA ARG A 119 -0.72 -2.52 -6.31
C ARG A 119 -2.11 -2.95 -5.86
N GLY A 120 -2.33 -2.86 -4.55
CA GLY A 120 -3.64 -3.05 -3.94
C GLY A 120 -4.34 -1.76 -3.57
N GLY A 121 -4.78 -1.02 -4.58
CA GLY A 121 -5.22 0.35 -4.38
C GLY A 121 -6.59 0.46 -3.71
N PRO A 122 -7.70 0.21 -4.44
CA PRO A 122 -9.04 0.57 -3.96
C PRO A 122 -9.49 -0.24 -2.75
N SER A 123 -9.16 -1.54 -2.70
CA SER A 123 -9.56 -2.39 -1.58
C SER A 123 -8.90 -1.96 -0.27
N MET A 124 -7.58 -1.70 -0.26
CA MET A 124 -6.89 -1.22 0.94
C MET A 124 -7.38 0.18 1.34
N LEU A 125 -7.49 1.10 0.36
CA LEU A 125 -8.01 2.45 0.58
C LEU A 125 -9.38 2.42 1.27
N ARG A 126 -10.31 1.60 0.77
CA ARG A 126 -11.65 1.48 1.34
C ARG A 126 -11.64 0.82 2.71
N SER A 127 -10.82 -0.20 2.94
CA SER A 127 -10.68 -0.82 4.26
C SER A 127 -10.16 0.17 5.30
N SER A 128 -9.10 0.91 4.98
CA SER A 128 -8.52 1.92 5.87
C SER A 128 -9.49 3.06 6.13
N ALA A 129 -10.12 3.61 5.08
CA ALA A 129 -11.08 4.70 5.22
C ALA A 129 -12.31 4.29 6.05
N LYS A 130 -12.78 3.04 5.93
CA LYS A 130 -13.86 2.52 6.77
C LYS A 130 -13.47 2.50 8.25
N ASN A 131 -12.21 2.19 8.56
CA ASN A 131 -11.70 2.13 9.93
C ASN A 131 -10.91 3.38 10.35
N HIS A 132 -11.31 4.56 9.84
CA HIS A 132 -10.60 5.83 10.05
C HIS A 132 -10.40 6.24 11.52
N LYS A 133 -11.13 5.63 12.46
CA LYS A 133 -10.94 5.86 13.90
C LYS A 133 -9.64 5.26 14.43
N ALA A 134 -9.13 4.23 13.77
CA ALA A 134 -7.92 3.50 14.17
C ALA A 134 -6.84 3.53 13.08
N VAL A 135 -7.20 3.82 11.83
CA VAL A 135 -6.27 3.79 10.69
C VAL A 135 -6.24 5.13 9.98
N THR A 136 -5.05 5.71 9.86
CA THR A 136 -4.78 6.86 8.99
C THR A 136 -4.54 6.37 7.57
N VAL A 137 -5.23 6.98 6.59
CA VAL A 137 -5.03 6.69 5.17
C VAL A 137 -4.65 7.96 4.42
N CYS A 138 -3.58 7.88 3.62
CA CYS A 138 -3.13 8.97 2.78
C CYS A 138 -3.00 8.52 1.34
N VAL A 139 -3.57 9.33 0.45
CA VAL A 139 -3.65 9.03 -0.99
C VAL A 139 -2.94 10.06 -1.88
N ASP A 140 -2.43 11.13 -1.28
CA ASP A 140 -1.83 12.25 -1.99
C ASP A 140 -0.46 12.58 -1.38
N PRO A 141 0.63 12.48 -2.16
CA PRO A 141 1.97 12.83 -1.70
C PRO A 141 2.12 14.23 -1.12
N SER A 142 1.30 15.20 -1.56
CA SER A 142 1.34 16.57 -1.02
C SER A 142 0.99 16.64 0.47
N ARG A 143 0.31 15.62 1.01
CA ARG A 143 -0.10 15.52 2.40
C ARG A 143 0.93 14.82 3.30
N TYR A 144 2.05 14.32 2.77
CA TYR A 144 3.06 13.64 3.60
C TYR A 144 3.63 14.56 4.68
N GLY A 145 3.77 15.86 4.40
CA GLY A 145 4.21 16.84 5.39
C GLY A 145 3.26 16.95 6.59
N GLU A 146 1.94 16.79 6.38
CA GLU A 146 0.95 16.81 7.47
C GLU A 146 1.09 15.58 8.36
N ILE A 147 1.33 14.40 7.77
CA ILE A 147 1.57 13.15 8.52
C ILE A 147 2.83 13.28 9.36
N ILE A 148 3.91 13.81 8.77
CA ILE A 148 5.18 13.99 9.46
C ILE A 148 5.03 14.99 10.63
N ALA A 149 4.26 16.06 10.44
CA ALA A 149 4.06 17.08 11.47
C ALA A 149 3.22 16.61 12.66
N ASP A 150 2.31 15.64 12.45
CA ASP A 150 1.41 15.11 13.50
C ASP A 150 2.05 14.00 14.36
N MET A 151 3.26 13.50 14.00
CA MET A 151 3.96 12.36 14.63
C MET A 151 5.26 12.70 15.38
#